data_AF-A0A7S0CH20-F1
#
_entry.id   AF-A0A7S0CH20-F1
#
_cell.length_a   1.000
_cell.length_b   1.000
_cell.length_c   1.000
_cell.angle_alpha   90.00
_cell.angle_beta   90.00
_cell.angle_gamma   90.00
#
_symmetry.space_group_name_H-M   'P 1'
#
loop_
_entity.id
_entity.type
_entity.pdbx_description
1 polymer ?
#
loop_
_entity_poly.entity_id
_entity_poly.type
_entity_poly.pdbx_seq_one_letter_code
_entity_poly.pdbx_strand_id
1 'polypeptide(L)'
;KLAAESAIIYEGISVNTAAELVLFAEAHDCALLKEVAVDFFVDRAAEVMASEGWSVLTESASTVLELTEALARRSTSLEREETTDDIERMRVVTLRRKLDDKNLEVDGSRTILVKRLKTASS
;
A
#
# COMPACT_ATOMS: atom_id res chain seq x y z
N LYS A 1 11.75 -2.09 -13.46
CA LYS A 1 10.54 -2.31 -12.63
C LYS A 1 10.04 -1.00 -12.04
N LEU A 2 10.78 -0.37 -11.12
CA LEU A 2 10.41 0.91 -10.49
C LEU A 2 10.09 2.06 -11.47
N ALA A 3 10.84 2.20 -12.57
CA ALA A 3 10.57 3.22 -13.58
C ALA A 3 9.24 2.99 -14.32
N ALA A 4 8.87 1.73 -14.58
CA ALA A 4 7.60 1.37 -15.20
C ALA A 4 6.43 1.58 -14.22
N GLU A 5 6.61 1.21 -12.95
CA GLU A 5 5.64 1.50 -11.89
C GLU A 5 5.40 3.01 -11.75
N SER A 6 6.47 3.81 -11.79
CA SER A 6 6.39 5.27 -11.71
C SER A 6 5.66 5.89 -12.90
N ALA A 7 5.84 5.34 -14.12
CA ALA A 7 5.13 5.80 -15.30
C ALA A 7 3.62 5.54 -15.19
N ILE A 8 3.21 4.35 -14.74
CA ILE A 8 1.79 4.02 -14.52
C ILE A 8 1.18 4.93 -13.44
N ILE A 9 1.91 5.18 -12.36
CA ILE A 9 1.48 6.11 -11.31
C ILE A 9 1.32 7.52 -11.86
N TYR A 10 2.23 7.96 -12.73
CA TYR A 10 2.18 9.29 -13.37
C TYR A 10 0.99 9.45 -14.32
N GLU A 11 0.60 8.39 -15.03
CA GLU A 11 -0.61 8.37 -15.87
C GLU A 11 -1.91 8.49 -15.06
N GLY A 12 -1.84 8.15 -13.77
CA GLY A 12 -2.87 8.42 -12.79
C GLY A 12 -3.73 7.19 -12.46
N ILE A 13 -4.02 7.04 -11.18
CA ILE A 13 -4.96 6.02 -10.67
C ILE A 13 -6.34 6.65 -10.59
N SER A 14 -7.36 5.93 -11.07
CA SER A 14 -8.75 6.35 -11.07
C SER A 14 -9.62 5.38 -10.29
N VAL A 15 -10.86 5.79 -9.98
CA VAL A 15 -11.85 4.93 -9.32
C VAL A 15 -12.07 3.62 -10.09
N ASN A 16 -12.12 3.69 -11.42
CA ASN A 16 -12.40 2.53 -12.27
C ASN A 16 -11.18 1.61 -12.43
N THR A 17 -9.97 2.13 -12.27
CA THR A 17 -8.72 1.39 -12.53
C THR A 17 -8.02 0.92 -11.25
N ALA A 18 -8.35 1.47 -10.08
CA ALA A 18 -7.65 1.17 -8.83
C ALA A 18 -7.66 -0.32 -8.47
N ALA A 19 -8.82 -0.98 -8.54
CA ALA A 19 -8.95 -2.40 -8.21
C ALA A 19 -8.14 -3.29 -9.17
N GLU A 20 -8.22 -3.04 -10.47
CA GLU A 20 -7.45 -3.77 -11.48
C GLU A 20 -5.94 -3.57 -11.29
N LEU A 21 -5.51 -2.35 -10.96
CA LEU A 21 -4.10 -2.04 -10.71
C LEU A 21 -3.56 -2.72 -9.45
N VAL A 22 -4.38 -2.94 -8.42
CA VAL A 22 -3.98 -3.76 -7.26
C VAL A 22 -3.68 -5.20 -7.68
N LEU A 23 -4.58 -5.82 -8.46
CA LEU A 23 -4.39 -7.19 -8.97
C LEU A 23 -3.21 -7.28 -9.93
N PHE A 24 -3.08 -6.35 -10.87
CA PHE A 24 -1.97 -6.28 -11.80
C PHE A 24 -0.64 -6.15 -11.05
N ALA A 25 -0.59 -5.27 -10.06
CA ALA A 25 0.62 -5.07 -9.28
C ALA A 25 1.00 -6.30 -8.46
N GLU A 26 0.01 -7.02 -7.92
CA GLU A 26 0.23 -8.30 -7.24
C GLU A 26 0.77 -9.38 -8.19
N ALA A 27 0.15 -9.55 -9.36
CA ALA A 27 0.56 -10.55 -10.35
C ALA A 27 1.98 -10.33 -10.92
N HIS A 28 2.46 -9.08 -10.91
CA HIS A 28 3.78 -8.69 -11.44
C HIS A 28 4.79 -8.32 -10.33
N ASP A 29 4.47 -8.56 -9.06
CA ASP A 29 5.29 -8.20 -7.90
C ASP A 29 5.68 -6.70 -7.84
N CYS A 30 4.86 -5.82 -8.40
CA CYS A 30 5.08 -4.37 -8.48
C CYS A 30 4.70 -3.68 -7.16
N ALA A 31 5.60 -3.77 -6.18
CA ALA A 31 5.34 -3.33 -4.82
C ALA A 31 5.02 -1.82 -4.69
N LEU A 32 5.63 -0.94 -5.51
CA LEU A 32 5.33 0.50 -5.47
C LEU A 32 3.95 0.78 -6.06
N LEU A 33 3.63 0.18 -7.20
CA LEU A 33 2.30 0.35 -7.81
C LEU A 33 1.19 -0.18 -6.90
N LYS A 34 1.39 -1.35 -6.29
CA LYS A 34 0.44 -1.94 -5.35
C LYS A 34 0.19 -1.01 -4.17
N GLU A 35 1.25 -0.44 -3.59
CA GLU A 35 1.13 0.53 -2.51
C GLU A 35 0.26 1.72 -2.89
N VAL A 36 0.57 2.39 -4.01
CA VAL A 36 -0.14 3.61 -4.41
C VAL A 36 -1.61 3.31 -4.75
N ALA A 37 -1.89 2.16 -5.38
CA ALA A 37 -3.25 1.73 -5.67
C ALA A 37 -4.05 1.40 -4.40
N VAL A 38 -3.42 0.74 -3.42
CA VAL A 38 -4.04 0.46 -2.10
C VAL A 38 -4.31 1.76 -1.33
N ASP A 39 -3.37 2.71 -1.31
CA ASP A 39 -3.56 4.02 -0.68
C ASP A 39 -4.75 4.77 -1.32
N PHE A 40 -4.83 4.77 -2.65
CA PHE A 40 -5.97 5.36 -3.38
C PHE A 40 -7.29 4.67 -3.02
N PHE A 41 -7.30 3.34 -2.97
CA PHE A 41 -8.47 2.58 -2.54
C PHE A 41 -8.90 2.97 -1.13
N VAL A 42 -7.98 3.06 -0.16
CA VAL A 42 -8.30 3.41 1.23
C VAL A 42 -8.94 4.80 1.32
N ASP A 43 -8.46 5.77 0.54
CA ASP A 43 -8.99 7.12 0.54
C ASP A 43 -10.35 7.26 -0.18
N ARG A 44 -10.68 6.36 -1.13
CA ARG A 44 -11.91 6.43 -1.96
C ARG A 44 -12.70 5.12 -1.98
N ALA A 45 -12.67 4.36 -0.88
CA ALA A 45 -13.11 2.97 -0.83
C ALA A 45 -14.54 2.77 -1.33
N ALA A 46 -15.48 3.62 -0.89
CA ALA A 46 -16.88 3.52 -1.29
C ALA A 46 -17.08 3.69 -2.80
N GLU A 47 -16.33 4.60 -3.43
CA GLU A 47 -16.41 4.84 -4.87
C GLU A 47 -15.77 3.71 -5.66
N VAL A 48 -14.60 3.22 -5.21
CA VAL A 48 -13.91 2.09 -5.87
C VAL A 48 -14.76 0.83 -5.76
N MET A 49 -15.34 0.52 -4.59
CA MET A 49 -16.20 -0.66 -4.41
C MET A 49 -17.49 -0.62 -5.23
N ALA A 50 -17.95 0.57 -5.64
CA ALA A 50 -19.10 0.74 -6.52
C ALA A 50 -18.74 0.67 -8.02
N SER A 51 -17.45 0.62 -8.36
CA SER A 51 -16.98 0.57 -9.75
C SER A 51 -17.04 -0.85 -10.35
N GLU A 52 -17.04 -0.95 -11.67
CA GLU A 52 -17.03 -2.24 -12.37
C GLU A 52 -15.77 -3.07 -12.07
N GLY A 53 -14.61 -2.42 -11.98
CA GLY A 53 -13.32 -3.06 -11.70
C GLY A 53 -13.23 -3.74 -10.33
N TRP A 54 -14.10 -3.37 -9.39
CA TRP A 54 -14.15 -4.02 -8.07
C TRP A 54 -14.61 -5.47 -8.15
N SER A 55 -15.55 -5.78 -9.04
CA SER A 55 -16.14 -7.12 -9.15
C SER A 55 -15.08 -8.20 -9.37
N VAL A 56 -14.09 -7.91 -10.22
CA VAL A 56 -12.96 -8.81 -10.53
C VAL A 56 -12.07 -9.02 -9.30
N LEU A 57 -11.83 -7.98 -8.50
CA LEU A 57 -11.00 -8.08 -7.29
C LEU A 57 -11.65 -8.98 -6.23
N THR A 58 -12.99 -9.03 -6.15
CA THR A 58 -13.69 -9.86 -5.16
C THR A 58 -13.45 -11.37 -5.33
N GLU A 59 -12.95 -11.82 -6.48
CA GLU A 59 -12.55 -13.21 -6.70
C GLU A 59 -11.25 -13.58 -5.94
N SER A 60 -10.44 -12.59 -5.58
CA SER A 60 -9.21 -12.77 -4.79
C SER A 60 -9.44 -12.50 -3.30
N ALA A 61 -9.75 -13.54 -2.54
CA ALA A 61 -10.00 -13.45 -1.10
C ALA A 61 -8.81 -12.85 -0.32
N SER A 62 -7.57 -13.16 -0.73
CA SER A 62 -6.35 -12.61 -0.09
C SER A 62 -6.22 -11.11 -0.32
N THR A 63 -6.48 -10.65 -1.55
CA THR A 63 -6.41 -9.21 -1.89
C THR A 63 -7.52 -8.44 -1.18
N VAL A 64 -8.75 -8.97 -1.13
CA VAL A 64 -9.86 -8.35 -0.36
C VAL A 64 -9.51 -8.23 1.13
N LEU A 65 -8.92 -9.28 1.72
CA LEU A 65 -8.50 -9.25 3.11
C LEU A 65 -7.44 -8.16 3.35
N GLU A 66 -6.42 -8.07 2.48
CA GLU A 66 -5.37 -7.05 2.58
C GLU A 66 -5.94 -5.61 2.51
N LEU A 67 -6.89 -5.37 1.60
CA LEU A 67 -7.59 -4.09 1.48
C LEU A 67 -8.45 -3.77 2.70
N THR A 68 -9.13 -4.78 3.25
CA THR A 68 -9.95 -4.65 4.46
C THR A 68 -9.07 -4.29 5.67
N GLU A 69 -7.92 -4.94 5.82
CA GLU A 69 -6.95 -4.59 6.85
C GLU A 69 -6.38 -3.18 6.65
N ALA A 70 -6.14 -2.76 5.40
CA ALA A 70 -5.68 -1.41 5.09
C ALA A 70 -6.70 -0.35 5.51
N LEU A 71 -7.99 -0.59 5.25
CA LEU A 71 -9.09 0.26 5.72
C LEU A 71 -9.16 0.33 7.25
N ALA A 72 -9.04 -0.81 7.93
CA ALA A 72 -9.06 -0.86 9.40
C ALA A 72 -7.86 -0.11 10.03
N ARG A 73 -6.69 -0.16 9.39
CA ARG A 73 -5.53 0.63 9.83
C ARG A 73 -5.79 2.13 9.69
N ARG A 74 -6.49 2.57 8.66
CA ARG A 74 -6.83 4.00 8.46
C ARG A 74 -7.84 4.50 9.49
N SER A 75 -8.90 3.75 9.78
CA SER A 75 -9.92 4.16 10.75
C SER A 75 -9.35 4.31 12.16
N THR A 76 -8.49 3.39 12.59
CA THR A 76 -7.80 3.47 13.90
C THR A 76 -6.78 4.60 14.00
N SER A 77 -6.37 5.20 12.87
CA SER A 77 -5.45 6.35 12.84
C SER A 77 -6.15 7.68 13.12
N LEU A 78 -7.48 7.77 12.93
CA LEU A 78 -8.25 9.00 13.17
C LEU A 78 -8.65 9.18 14.65
N GLU A 79 -8.49 8.13 15.47
CA GLU A 79 -8.94 8.09 16.87
C GLU A 79 -7.80 8.16 17.90
N ARG A 80 -6.53 8.24 17.48
CA ARG A 80 -5.37 8.35 18.40
C ARG A 80 -4.50 9.54 18.06
N GLU A 81 -4.08 10.28 19.09
CA GLU A 81 -2.96 11.22 19.00
C GLU A 81 -1.75 10.48 18.40
N GLU A 82 -1.15 11.06 17.35
CA GLU A 82 0.06 10.55 16.70
C GLU A 82 1.19 10.43 17.72
N THR A 83 1.41 9.22 18.25
CA THR A 83 2.67 8.90 18.91
C THR A 83 3.69 8.51 17.84
N THR A 84 4.93 8.95 18.02
CA THR A 84 5.99 8.96 17.00
C THR A 84 6.51 7.57 16.57
N ASP A 85 6.05 6.46 17.17
CA ASP A 85 6.79 5.19 17.15
C ASP A 85 6.03 3.94 16.68
N ASP A 86 4.84 4.04 16.09
CA ASP A 86 4.18 2.86 15.49
C ASP A 86 4.72 2.54 14.09
N ILE A 87 5.95 1.99 14.02
CA ILE A 87 6.57 1.48 12.78
C ILE A 87 5.61 0.53 12.03
N GLU A 88 4.78 -0.22 12.76
CA GLU A 88 3.79 -1.13 12.18
C GLU A 88 2.68 -0.46 11.38
N ARG A 89 2.43 0.84 11.59
CA ARG A 89 1.37 1.60 10.90
C ARG A 89 1.89 2.52 9.81
N MET A 90 3.21 2.68 9.70
CA MET A 90 3.81 3.53 8.67
C MET A 90 3.49 3.00 7.27
N ARG A 91 3.29 3.94 6.33
CA ARG A 91 3.19 3.66 4.89
C ARG A 91 4.54 3.22 4.34
N VAL A 92 4.56 2.45 3.24
CA VAL A 92 5.81 1.93 2.68
C VAL A 92 6.72 3.06 2.18
N VAL A 93 6.19 4.16 1.67
CA VAL A 93 6.97 5.37 1.36
C VAL A 93 7.70 5.93 2.58
N THR A 94 7.05 5.94 3.75
CA THR A 94 7.67 6.39 5.02
C THR A 94 8.68 5.37 5.52
N LEU A 95 8.37 4.07 5.42
CA LEU A 95 9.28 2.98 5.79
C LEU A 95 10.55 3.02 4.94
N ARG A 96 10.42 3.15 3.61
CA ARG A 96 11.55 3.28 2.67
C ARG A 96 12.38 4.51 2.99
N ARG A 97 11.75 5.66 3.22
CA ARG A 97 12.45 6.89 3.61
C ARG A 97 13.26 6.68 4.89
N LYS A 98 12.66 6.13 5.94
CA LYS A 98 13.37 5.88 7.21
C LYS A 98 14.50 4.86 7.07
N LEU A 99 14.38 3.89 6.16
CA LEU A 99 15.45 2.93 5.85
C LEU A 99 16.58 3.61 5.08
N ASP A 100 16.25 4.44 4.09
CA ASP A 100 17.19 5.22 3.29
C ASP A 100 17.98 6.20 4.16
N ASP A 101 17.30 6.92 5.07
CA ASP A 101 17.91 7.82 6.06
C ASP A 101 18.93 7.08 6.97
N LYS A 102 18.76 5.75 7.14
CA LYS A 102 19.66 4.87 7.90
C LYS A 102 20.67 4.12 7.01
N ASN A 103 20.73 4.40 5.70
CA ASN A 103 21.50 3.66 4.70
C ASN A 103 21.22 2.13 4.68
N LEU A 104 19.95 1.76 4.85
CA LEU A 104 19.49 0.37 4.84
C LEU A 104 18.75 0.03 3.54
N GLU A 105 18.73 -1.26 3.19
CA GLU A 105 18.04 -1.76 2.01
C GLU A 105 16.54 -1.41 2.01
N VAL A 106 16.10 -0.72 0.96
CA VAL A 106 14.71 -0.23 0.78
C VAL A 106 13.84 -1.16 -0.09
N ASP A 107 14.41 -2.26 -0.60
CA ASP A 107 13.69 -3.24 -1.40
C ASP A 107 13.00 -4.31 -0.52
N GLY A 108 11.96 -4.91 -1.10
CA GLY A 108 11.11 -5.91 -0.49
C GLY A 108 9.69 -5.43 -0.19
N SER A 109 8.86 -6.38 0.24
CA SER A 109 7.48 -6.12 0.66
C SER A 109 7.42 -5.28 1.93
N ARG A 110 6.26 -4.68 2.20
CA ARG A 110 6.01 -3.91 3.44
C ARG A 110 6.47 -4.64 4.71
N THR A 111 6.18 -5.94 4.79
CA THR A 111 6.55 -6.79 5.94
C THR A 111 8.07 -6.84 6.14
N ILE A 112 8.84 -6.94 5.05
CA ILE A 112 10.31 -6.91 5.10
C ILE A 112 10.79 -5.55 5.61
N LEU A 113 10.23 -4.46 5.09
CA LEU A 113 10.62 -3.10 5.48
C LEU A 113 10.33 -2.81 6.96
N VAL A 114 9.15 -3.20 7.45
CA VAL A 114 8.77 -3.09 8.87
C VAL A 114 9.73 -3.89 9.75
N LYS A 115 10.01 -5.15 9.38
CA LYS A 115 10.94 -6.01 10.14
C LYS A 115 12.32 -5.38 10.21
N ARG A 116 12.84 -4.88 9.09
CA ARG A 116 14.17 -4.26 8.99
C ARG A 116 14.27 -3.00 9.87
N LEU A 117 13.25 -2.14 9.86
CA LEU A 117 13.22 -0.95 10.71
C LEU A 117 13.14 -1.26 12.20
N LYS A 118 12.36 -2.30 12.58
CA LYS A 118 12.30 -2.76 13.97
C LYS A 118 13.65 -3.27 14.46
N THR A 119 14.31 -4.11 13.66
CA THR A 119 15.65 -4.63 13.99
C THR A 119 16.69 -3.52 14.10
N ALA A 120 16.61 -2.48 13.26
CA ALA A 120 17.54 -1.35 13.29
C ALA A 120 17.20 -0.25 14.32
N SER A 121 16.16 -0.44 15.12
CA SER A 121 15.72 0.49 16.17
C SER A 121 15.68 -0.16 17.57
N SER A 122 16.08 -1.43 17.68
CA SER A 122 16.42 -2.12 18.94
C SER A 122 17.92 -2.03 19.20
#